data_AF-A0A967WVK5-F1
#
_entry.id   AF-A0A967WVK5-F1
#
_cell.length_a   1.000
_cell.length_b   1.000
_cell.length_c   1.000
_cell.angle_alpha   90.00
_cell.angle_beta   90.00
_cell.angle_gamma   90.00
#
_symmetry.space_group_name_H-M   'P 1'
#
loop_
_entity.id
_entity.type
_entity.pdbx_description
1 polymer ?
#
loop_
_entity_poly.entity_id
_entity_poly.type
_entity_poly.pdbx_seq_one_letter_code
_entity_poly.pdbx_strand_id
1 'polypeptide(L)'
;PTPEGVVWGEIRDESVRVLRELAQVAVPYGVQLAFEFLGFSWCSVRTLGQCWEIVRETDRPNVGLVIDTCHFYAGGSQLRAIDAVDPRKIHIFHINDVEERPLDTIEDAHRLLPGEGVIP
;
A
#
# COMPACT_ATOMS: atom_id res chain seq x y z
N PRO A 1 4.48 5.18 -10.53
CA PRO A 1 5.85 5.57 -10.94
C PRO A 1 6.39 6.68 -10.05
N THR A 2 7.59 6.51 -9.50
CA THR A 2 8.27 7.56 -8.73
C THR A 2 8.84 8.61 -9.69
N PRO A 3 8.46 9.88 -9.59
CA PRO A 3 9.06 10.92 -10.43
C PRO A 3 10.54 11.15 -10.07
N GLU A 4 11.38 11.48 -11.05
CA GLU A 4 12.80 11.74 -10.83
C GLU A 4 13.03 12.96 -9.92
N GLY A 5 13.99 12.84 -9.00
CA GLY A 5 14.42 13.95 -8.14
C GLY A 5 13.47 14.30 -6.98
N VAL A 6 12.34 13.60 -6.83
CA VAL A 6 11.35 13.87 -5.77
C VAL A 6 11.74 13.15 -4.48
N VAL A 7 11.64 13.85 -3.35
CA VAL A 7 11.91 13.26 -2.02
C VAL A 7 10.64 12.70 -1.36
N TRP A 8 10.80 11.84 -0.36
CA TRP A 8 9.67 11.20 0.35
C TRP A 8 8.61 12.19 0.85
N GLY A 9 9.03 13.32 1.43
CA GLY A 9 8.11 14.34 1.94
C GLY A 9 7.17 14.87 0.86
N GLU A 10 7.67 15.12 -0.36
CA GLU A 10 6.86 15.59 -1.48
C GLU A 10 5.88 14.51 -1.97
N ILE A 11 6.31 13.25 -2.04
CA ILE A 11 5.44 12.11 -2.38
C ILE A 11 4.30 11.98 -1.37
N ARG A 12 4.64 12.03 -0.08
CA ARG A 12 3.66 11.92 1.01
C ARG A 12 2.68 13.09 0.97
N ASP A 13 3.17 14.32 0.92
CA ASP A 13 2.33 15.53 0.98
C ASP A 13 1.35 15.58 -0.21
N GLU A 14 1.81 15.24 -1.41
CA GLU A 14 0.95 15.17 -2.60
C GLU A 14 -0.08 14.02 -2.51
N SER A 15 0.34 12.85 -2.04
CA SER A 15 -0.57 11.71 -1.83
C SER A 15 -1.67 12.05 -0.81
N VAL A 16 -1.31 12.72 0.29
CA VAL A 16 -2.25 13.19 1.32
C VAL A 16 -3.22 14.22 0.74
N ARG A 17 -2.72 15.19 -0.04
CA ARG A 17 -3.55 16.20 -0.70
C ARG A 17 -4.60 15.56 -1.61
N VAL A 18 -4.16 14.72 -2.54
CA VAL A 18 -5.04 14.05 -3.51
C VAL A 18 -6.03 13.12 -2.83
N LEU A 19 -5.60 12.32 -1.86
CA LEU A 19 -6.51 11.42 -1.14
C LEU A 19 -7.58 12.20 -0.35
N ARG A 20 -7.27 13.36 0.22
CA ARG A 20 -8.27 14.23 0.87
C ARG A 20 -9.30 14.77 -0.12
N GLU A 21 -8.87 15.14 -1.32
CA GLU A 21 -9.76 15.60 -2.40
C GLU A 21 -10.68 14.48 -2.88
N LEU A 22 -10.11 13.30 -3.18
CA LEU A 22 -10.89 12.12 -3.58
C LEU A 22 -11.84 11.67 -2.48
N ALA A 23 -11.41 11.71 -1.22
CA ALA A 23 -12.25 11.35 -0.08
C ALA A 23 -13.49 12.25 0.00
N GLN A 24 -13.32 13.56 -0.23
CA GLN A 24 -14.42 14.52 -0.23
C GLN A 24 -15.41 14.28 -1.38
N VAL A 25 -14.91 13.91 -2.57
CA VAL A 25 -15.75 13.53 -3.71
C VAL A 25 -16.55 12.26 -3.43
N ALA A 26 -15.98 11.31 -2.68
CA ALA A 26 -16.60 10.02 -2.39
C ALA A 26 -17.72 10.08 -1.31
N VAL A 27 -17.68 11.06 -0.40
CA VAL A 27 -18.66 11.20 0.71
C VAL A 27 -20.14 11.09 0.28
N PRO A 28 -20.65 11.86 -0.70
CA PRO A 28 -22.08 11.81 -1.04
C PRO A 28 -22.54 10.48 -1.63
N TYR A 29 -21.60 9.63 -2.05
CA TYR A 29 -21.89 8.30 -2.61
C TYR A 29 -21.74 7.18 -1.60
N GLY A 30 -21.34 7.47 -0.36
CA GLY A 30 -21.05 6.44 0.64
C GLY A 30 -19.85 5.55 0.26
N VAL A 31 -18.98 6.01 -0.64
CA VAL A 31 -17.81 5.25 -1.11
C VAL A 31 -16.64 5.48 -0.15
N GLN A 32 -15.94 4.39 0.16
CA GLN A 32 -14.68 4.41 0.92
C GLN A 32 -13.49 4.20 -0.02
N LEU A 33 -12.38 4.86 0.28
CA LEU A 33 -11.12 4.72 -0.44
C LEU A 33 -10.21 3.74 0.28
N ALA A 34 -9.64 2.80 -0.46
CA ALA A 34 -8.64 1.85 0.02
C ALA A 34 -7.36 2.10 -0.77
N PHE A 35 -6.38 2.74 -0.13
CA PHE A 35 -5.11 3.09 -0.77
C PHE A 35 -4.15 1.90 -0.74
N GLU A 36 -3.82 1.37 -1.91
CA GLU A 36 -2.92 0.22 -2.07
C GLU A 36 -1.50 0.70 -2.36
N PHE A 37 -0.54 0.26 -1.53
CA PHE A 37 0.88 0.43 -1.82
C PHE A 37 1.35 -0.72 -2.72
N LEU A 38 2.30 -0.44 -3.60
CA LEU A 38 2.86 -1.45 -4.52
C LEU A 38 4.33 -1.65 -4.19
N GLY A 39 4.73 -2.88 -3.82
CA GLY A 39 6.09 -3.22 -3.39
C GLY A 39 7.20 -3.01 -4.44
N PHE A 40 6.84 -2.61 -5.66
CA PHE A 40 7.71 -2.61 -6.83
C PHE A 40 8.69 -1.44 -6.86
N SER A 41 9.84 -1.68 -7.49
CA SER A 41 10.98 -0.75 -7.55
C SER A 41 10.64 0.65 -8.06
N TRP A 42 9.72 0.69 -9.03
CA TRP A 42 9.27 1.88 -9.73
C TRP A 42 8.11 2.61 -9.03
N CYS A 43 7.51 2.07 -7.96
CA CYS A 43 6.40 2.72 -7.26
C CYS A 43 6.90 3.70 -6.18
N SER A 44 6.14 4.78 -5.95
CA SER A 44 6.49 5.84 -5.01
C SER A 44 6.16 5.50 -3.55
N VAL A 45 5.16 4.64 -3.33
CA VAL A 45 4.73 4.16 -2.01
C VAL A 45 4.84 2.64 -2.02
N ARG A 46 5.88 2.12 -1.36
CA ARG A 46 6.32 0.72 -1.53
C ARG A 46 6.16 -0.15 -0.31
N THR A 47 6.02 0.45 0.87
CA THR A 47 5.97 -0.28 2.13
C THR A 47 4.70 0.04 2.89
N LEU A 48 4.28 -0.89 3.76
CA LEU A 48 3.15 -0.65 4.65
C LEU A 48 3.35 0.59 5.53
N GLY A 49 4.57 0.83 6.01
CA GLY A 49 4.88 2.00 6.84
C GLY A 49 4.65 3.32 6.12
N GLN A 50 5.11 3.42 4.88
CA GLN A 50 4.88 4.58 4.00
C GLN A 50 3.39 4.79 3.70
N CYS A 51 2.68 3.71 3.36
CA CYS A 51 1.24 3.75 3.13
C CYS A 51 0.48 4.23 4.36
N TRP A 52 0.84 3.69 5.53
CA TRP A 52 0.20 4.02 6.79
C TRP A 52 0.46 5.47 7.21
N GLU A 53 1.67 6.00 6.99
CA GLU A 53 1.96 7.42 7.22
C GLU A 53 1.00 8.31 6.44
N ILE A 54 0.83 8.05 5.14
CA ILE A 54 -0.08 8.79 4.25
C ILE A 54 -1.54 8.65 4.73
N VAL A 55 -2.02 7.43 4.94
CA VAL A 55 -3.42 7.18 5.32
C VAL A 55 -3.77 7.84 6.65
N ARG A 56 -2.85 7.76 7.63
CA ARG A 56 -3.02 8.43 8.92
C ARG A 56 -3.08 9.94 8.77
N GLU A 57 -2.18 10.53 7.98
CA GLU A 57 -2.12 11.98 7.76
C GLU A 57 -3.32 12.54 6.98
N THR A 58 -4.02 11.71 6.19
CA THR A 58 -5.24 12.17 5.52
C THR A 58 -6.29 12.68 6.51
N ASP A 59 -6.35 12.10 7.71
CA ASP A 59 -7.36 12.36 8.75
C ASP A 59 -8.80 12.30 8.22
N ARG A 60 -9.08 11.30 7.37
CA ARG A 60 -10.42 11.07 6.80
C ARG A 60 -10.99 9.72 7.23
N PRO A 61 -12.24 9.66 7.73
CA PRO A 61 -12.84 8.40 8.17
C PRO A 61 -13.10 7.43 7.02
N ASN A 62 -13.29 7.92 5.79
CA ASN A 62 -13.53 7.10 4.60
C ASN A 62 -12.25 6.79 3.80
N VAL A 63 -11.06 7.00 4.37
CA VAL A 63 -9.77 6.61 3.76
C VAL A 63 -9.10 5.57 4.65
N GLY A 64 -8.81 4.42 4.05
CA GLY A 64 -8.05 3.31 4.62
C GLY A 64 -7.01 2.80 3.62
N LEU A 65 -6.46 1.62 3.89
CA LEU A 65 -5.44 0.97 3.08
C LEU A 65 -5.80 -0.46 2.68
N VAL A 66 -5.11 -0.94 1.65
CA VAL A 66 -5.05 -2.35 1.26
C VAL A 66 -3.74 -2.94 1.77
N ILE A 67 -3.81 -4.13 2.35
CA ILE A 67 -2.62 -4.98 2.55
C ILE A 67 -2.71 -6.11 1.53
N ASP A 68 -1.77 -6.14 0.58
CA ASP A 68 -1.59 -7.24 -0.38
C ASP A 68 -0.29 -7.97 -0.03
N THR A 69 -0.35 -9.29 0.14
CA THR A 69 0.80 -10.12 0.54
C THR A 69 1.97 -10.03 -0.44
N CYS A 70 1.73 -10.00 -1.75
CA CYS A 70 2.77 -9.85 -2.78
C CYS A 70 3.48 -8.49 -2.62
N HIS A 71 2.71 -7.41 -2.53
CA HIS A 71 3.29 -6.07 -2.37
C HIS A 71 3.98 -5.89 -1.01
N PHE A 72 3.44 -6.49 0.04
CA PHE A 72 4.06 -6.50 1.37
C PHE A 72 5.42 -7.17 1.34
N TYR A 73 5.50 -8.37 0.74
CA TYR A 73 6.73 -9.15 0.63
C TYR A 73 7.74 -8.49 -0.33
N ALA A 74 7.34 -8.18 -1.57
CA ALA A 74 8.20 -7.56 -2.59
C ALA A 74 8.76 -6.19 -2.14
N GLY A 75 7.96 -5.41 -1.40
CA GLY A 75 8.36 -4.13 -0.84
C GLY A 75 9.31 -4.24 0.36
N GLY A 76 9.56 -5.44 0.89
CA GLY A 76 10.37 -5.67 2.09
C GLY A 76 9.70 -5.14 3.35
N SER A 77 8.36 -5.06 3.38
CA SER A 77 7.62 -4.70 4.60
C SER A 77 7.83 -5.79 5.66
N GLN A 78 7.89 -5.37 6.92
CA GLN A 78 8.11 -6.29 8.04
C GLN A 78 6.81 -6.49 8.81
N LEU A 79 6.56 -7.70 9.31
CA LEU A 79 5.34 -8.03 10.07
C LEU A 79 5.06 -7.04 11.21
N ARG A 80 6.11 -6.58 11.92
CA ARG A 80 5.99 -5.57 12.98
C ARG A 80 5.37 -4.23 12.53
N ALA A 81 5.37 -3.93 11.23
CA ALA A 81 4.73 -2.73 10.70
C ALA A 81 3.20 -2.82 10.79
N ILE A 82 2.63 -4.03 10.81
CA ILE A 82 1.19 -4.26 10.97
C ILE A 82 0.72 -3.80 12.36
N ASP A 83 1.54 -4.01 13.40
CA ASP A 83 1.22 -3.62 14.78
C ASP A 83 1.00 -2.10 14.95
N ALA A 84 1.55 -1.29 14.04
CA ALA A 84 1.39 0.16 14.07
C ALA A 84 0.09 0.64 13.39
N VAL A 85 -0.58 -0.21 12.60
CA VAL A 85 -1.76 0.14 11.80
C VAL A 85 -3.01 0.05 12.66
N ASP A 86 -3.87 1.07 12.60
CA ASP A 86 -5.21 0.98 13.18
C ASP A 86 -6.02 -0.07 12.40
N PRO A 87 -6.48 -1.17 13.02
CA PRO A 87 -7.18 -2.24 12.30
C PRO A 87 -8.45 -1.75 11.59
N ARG A 88 -9.07 -0.66 12.05
CA ARG A 88 -10.25 -0.05 11.39
C ARG A 88 -9.92 0.60 10.05
N LYS A 89 -8.63 0.83 9.77
CA LYS A 89 -8.13 1.43 8.53
C LYS A 89 -7.72 0.39 7.50
N ILE A 90 -7.73 -0.90 7.84
CA ILE A 90 -7.51 -1.99 6.88
C ILE A 90 -8.85 -2.26 6.20
N HIS A 91 -9.05 -1.71 5.01
CA HIS A 91 -10.32 -1.85 4.28
C HIS A 91 -10.37 -3.15 3.49
N ILE A 92 -9.24 -3.59 2.94
CA ILE A 92 -9.13 -4.78 2.10
C ILE A 92 -7.83 -5.52 2.43
N PHE A 93 -7.91 -6.85 2.41
CA PHE A 93 -6.75 -7.74 2.47
C PHE A 93 -6.74 -8.62 1.22
N HIS A 94 -5.70 -8.51 0.41
CA HIS A 94 -5.45 -9.39 -0.72
C HIS A 94 -4.46 -10.47 -0.28
N ILE A 95 -4.82 -11.73 -0.51
CA ILE A 95 -3.96 -12.89 -0.23
C ILE A 95 -3.56 -13.55 -1.54
N ASN A 96 -2.27 -13.82 -1.65
CA ASN A 96 -1.61 -14.47 -2.78
C ASN A 96 -0.24 -14.97 -2.30
N ASP A 97 0.42 -15.76 -3.13
CA ASP A 97 1.81 -16.14 -2.94
C ASP A 97 2.65 -15.65 -4.13
N VAL A 98 3.96 -15.88 -4.13
CA VAL A 98 4.86 -15.49 -5.25
C VAL A 98 5.95 -16.53 -5.52
N GLU A 99 6.43 -16.56 -6.76
CA GLU A 99 7.60 -17.34 -7.16
C GLU A 99 8.87 -16.97 -6.34
N GLU A 100 9.77 -17.93 -6.13
CA GLU A 100 11.06 -17.69 -5.46
C GLU A 100 11.99 -16.85 -6.35
N ARG A 101 12.07 -15.54 -6.07
CA ARG A 101 12.85 -14.57 -6.85
C ARG A 101 13.45 -13.49 -5.94
N PRO A 102 14.51 -12.78 -6.38
CA PRO A 102 14.98 -11.59 -5.69
C PRO A 102 13.84 -10.58 -5.50
N LEU A 103 13.69 -10.02 -4.30
CA LEU A 103 12.54 -9.17 -3.91
C LEU A 103 12.28 -8.02 -4.89
N ASP A 104 13.34 -7.38 -5.37
CA ASP A 104 13.28 -6.24 -6.28
C ASP A 104 12.90 -6.60 -7.73
N THR A 105 12.82 -7.88 -8.05
CA THR A 105 12.39 -8.39 -9.35
C THR A 105 10.96 -8.92 -9.36
N ILE A 106 10.33 -9.06 -8.20
CA ILE A 106 8.94 -9.52 -8.08
C ILE A 106 8.01 -8.48 -8.68
N GLU A 107 7.04 -8.95 -9.47
CA GLU A 107 6.04 -8.17 -10.20
C GLU A 107 4.72 -8.97 -10.16
N ASP A 108 3.60 -8.35 -10.52
CA ASP A 108 2.28 -8.98 -10.46
C ASP A 108 2.15 -10.29 -11.24
N ALA A 109 2.89 -10.42 -12.35
CA ALA A 109 2.88 -11.63 -13.17
C ALA A 109 3.46 -12.87 -12.48
N HIS A 110 4.19 -12.69 -11.38
CA HIS A 110 4.82 -13.77 -10.60
C HIS A 110 3.96 -14.21 -9.41
N ARG A 111 2.73 -13.71 -9.29
CA ARG A 111 1.78 -14.15 -8.25
C ARG A 111 1.37 -15.60 -8.49
N LEU A 112 1.30 -16.37 -7.41
CA LEU A 112 0.82 -17.74 -7.34
C LEU A 112 -0.42 -17.83 -6.43
N LEU A 113 -1.06 -19.00 -6.41
CA LEU A 113 -2.10 -19.26 -5.42
C LEU A 113 -1.49 -19.29 -4.01
N PRO A 114 -2.22 -18.87 -2.96
CA PRO A 114 -1.75 -18.92 -1.58
C PRO A 114 -1.23 -20.31 -1.18
N GLY A 115 0.02 -20.40 -0.70
CA GLY A 115 0.66 -21.64 -0.25
C GLY A 115 1.45 -22.38 -1.33
N GLU A 116 1.51 -21.86 -2.56
CA GLU A 116 2.33 -22.42 -3.64
C GLU A 116 3.67 -21.70 -3.84
N GLY A 117 3.99 -20.69 -3.02
CA GLY A 117 5.18 -19.86 -3.16
C GLY A 117 6.02 -19.74 -1.89
N VAL A 118 6.67 -18.59 -1.72
CA VAL A 118 7.69 -18.34 -0.70
C VAL A 118 7.33 -17.26 0.32
N ILE A 119 6.12 -16.69 0.27
CA ILE A 119 5.68 -15.73 1.30
C ILE A 119 5.50 -16.48 2.64
N PRO A 120 6.12 -16.01 3.73
CA PRO A 120 6.12 -16.70 5.04
C PRO A 120 4.77 -16.68 5.75
#